data_AF-H5Y3U8-F1
#
_entry.id   AF-H5Y3U8-F1
#
_cell.length_a   1.000
_cell.length_b   1.000
_cell.length_c   1.000
_cell.angle_alpha   90.00
_cell.angle_beta   90.00
_cell.angle_gamma   90.00
#
_symmetry.space_group_name_H-M   'P 1'
#
loop_
_entity.id
_entity.type
_entity.pdbx_description
1 polymer ?
#
loop_
_entity_poly.entity_id
_entity_poly.type
_entity_poly.pdbx_seq_one_letter_code
_entity_poly.pdbx_strand_id
1 'polypeptide(L)'
;MSYKKFYFLSLFILLLASVYPLYMGVVTLGNYLEHGFINAADYQKYIIPYTPICIALIASAALMPLIFKLCKSYTLPVVSILGILLFLVFEFGFEQIKVIEGYVEMPLESWQLSLCMATPEVLRSVGQPIYAANNPAFKFHFYLIAIVMILAALNVIHGFGKMIRERNFSRKRPLIAQGVSALLLISLCIFACFTAFYRNGTLHIPSLSALLMAGFFTVFGITAGIYTGSLFYGRSPLFAKTIPALSASLTTFLMYVGELVLMDGVLFIYGQGFFFASLEIIPLSPADLLVILGSGVITYILMHTLIQYSKE
;
A
#
# COMPACT_ATOMS: atom_id res chain seq x y z
N MET A 1 18.99 -9.05 22.31
CA MET A 1 19.23 -9.55 20.92
C MET A 1 20.35 -8.73 20.28
N SER A 2 21.29 -9.35 19.55
CA SER A 2 22.36 -8.60 18.85
C SER A 2 21.85 -8.06 17.51
N TYR A 3 22.47 -6.99 17.00
CA TYR A 3 22.12 -6.40 15.70
C TYR A 3 22.20 -7.43 14.55
N LYS A 4 23.25 -8.27 14.52
CA LYS A 4 23.39 -9.32 13.49
C LYS A 4 22.23 -10.31 13.54
N LYS A 5 21.85 -10.77 14.73
CA LYS A 5 20.71 -11.69 14.90
C LYS A 5 19.40 -11.05 14.44
N PHE A 6 19.18 -9.78 14.80
CA PHE A 6 18.00 -9.04 14.34
C PHE A 6 17.97 -8.91 12.81
N TYR A 7 19.07 -8.51 12.19
CA TYR A 7 19.18 -8.36 10.74
C TYR A 7 18.83 -9.66 10.00
N PHE A 8 19.46 -10.78 10.36
CA PHE A 8 19.18 -12.07 9.71
C PHE A 8 17.74 -12.53 9.97
N LEU A 9 17.20 -12.29 11.18
CA LEU A 9 15.81 -12.61 11.49
C LEU A 9 14.84 -11.75 10.64
N SER A 10 15.09 -10.46 10.51
CA SER A 10 14.26 -9.57 9.68
C SER A 10 14.28 -9.98 8.20
N LEU A 11 15.46 -10.31 7.66
CA LEU A 11 15.57 -10.83 6.29
C LEU A 11 14.87 -12.17 6.13
N PHE A 12 15.01 -13.08 7.08
CA PHE A 12 14.34 -14.37 7.05
C PHE A 12 12.82 -14.22 7.06
N ILE A 13 12.28 -13.36 7.92
CA ILE A 13 10.83 -13.05 7.96
C ILE A 13 10.38 -12.42 6.64
N LEU A 14 11.13 -11.47 6.09
CA LEU A 14 10.81 -10.87 4.79
C LEU A 14 10.78 -11.91 3.68
N LEU A 15 11.78 -12.79 3.62
CA LEU A 15 11.84 -13.87 2.63
C LEU A 15 10.64 -14.79 2.77
N LEU A 16 10.32 -15.25 3.99
CA LEU A 16 9.14 -16.10 4.25
C LEU A 16 7.84 -15.44 3.83
N ALA A 17 7.63 -14.16 4.20
CA ALA A 17 6.44 -13.41 3.81
C ALA A 17 6.35 -13.17 2.28
N SER A 18 7.49 -13.23 1.59
CA SER A 18 7.61 -12.96 0.15
C SER A 18 7.61 -14.22 -0.71
N VAL A 19 7.67 -15.44 -0.14
CA VAL A 19 7.81 -16.69 -0.90
C VAL A 19 6.74 -16.81 -1.98
N TYR A 20 5.48 -16.58 -1.61
CA TYR A 20 4.35 -16.76 -2.53
C TYR A 20 4.36 -15.72 -3.68
N PRO A 21 4.41 -14.39 -3.44
CA PRO A 21 4.53 -13.42 -4.54
C PRO A 21 5.76 -13.63 -5.41
N LEU A 22 6.90 -13.99 -4.83
CA LEU A 22 8.13 -14.23 -5.60
C LEU A 22 8.01 -15.46 -6.48
N TYR A 23 7.48 -16.56 -5.94
CA TYR A 23 7.23 -17.78 -6.72
C TYR A 23 6.30 -17.50 -7.90
N MET A 24 5.19 -16.81 -7.67
CA MET A 24 4.25 -16.45 -8.75
C MET A 24 4.92 -15.56 -9.79
N GLY A 25 5.71 -14.57 -9.37
CA GLY A 25 6.46 -13.72 -10.29
C GLY A 25 7.47 -14.49 -11.15
N VAL A 26 8.16 -15.48 -10.60
CA VAL A 26 9.08 -16.36 -11.34
C VAL A 26 8.34 -17.23 -12.35
N VAL A 27 7.23 -17.84 -11.95
CA VAL A 27 6.40 -18.67 -12.85
C VAL A 27 5.88 -17.83 -14.03
N THR A 28 5.34 -16.65 -13.74
CA THR A 28 4.85 -15.69 -14.75
C THR A 28 5.95 -15.27 -15.71
N LEU A 29 7.12 -14.90 -15.19
CA LEU A 29 8.25 -14.50 -16.02
C LEU A 29 8.76 -15.68 -16.86
N GLY A 30 8.82 -16.89 -16.29
CA GLY A 30 9.21 -18.10 -17.01
C GLY A 30 8.29 -18.40 -18.19
N ASN A 31 6.97 -18.37 -17.95
CA ASN A 31 5.97 -18.57 -19.00
C ASN A 31 6.12 -17.52 -20.11
N TYR A 32 6.31 -16.25 -19.74
CA TYR A 32 6.52 -15.17 -20.70
C TYR A 32 7.81 -15.32 -21.51
N LEU A 33 8.91 -15.74 -20.88
CA LEU A 33 10.19 -15.95 -21.58
C LEU A 33 10.15 -17.14 -22.54
N GLU A 34 9.38 -18.18 -22.22
CA GLU A 34 9.24 -19.37 -23.06
C GLU A 34 8.28 -19.15 -24.23
N HIS A 35 7.14 -18.51 -23.97
CA HIS A 35 6.05 -18.41 -24.96
C HIS A 35 5.89 -17.01 -25.57
N GLY A 36 6.53 -15.99 -25.01
CA GLY A 36 6.37 -14.58 -25.41
C GLY A 36 5.07 -13.92 -24.92
N PHE A 37 4.22 -14.67 -24.21
CA PHE A 37 2.95 -14.20 -23.63
C PHE A 37 2.50 -15.13 -22.49
N ILE A 38 1.44 -14.75 -21.79
CA ILE A 38 0.80 -15.55 -20.75
C ILE A 38 -0.66 -15.78 -21.14
N ASN A 39 -1.12 -17.04 -21.10
CA ASN A 39 -2.55 -17.30 -21.28
C ASN A 39 -3.32 -16.82 -20.05
N ALA A 40 -4.47 -16.15 -20.24
CA ALA A 40 -5.32 -15.68 -19.16
C ALA A 40 -5.72 -16.79 -18.17
N ALA A 41 -5.88 -18.03 -18.65
CA ALA A 41 -6.17 -19.19 -17.79
C ALA A 41 -5.01 -19.56 -16.84
N ASP A 42 -3.78 -19.29 -17.26
CA ASP A 42 -2.56 -19.58 -16.51
C ASP A 42 -2.08 -18.39 -15.66
N TYR A 43 -2.83 -17.28 -15.70
CA TYR A 43 -2.50 -16.07 -14.95
C TYR A 43 -2.58 -16.34 -13.44
N GLN A 44 -1.44 -16.17 -12.78
CA GLN A 44 -1.34 -16.31 -11.34
C GLN A 44 -1.81 -15.02 -10.66
N LYS A 45 -2.77 -15.12 -9.73
CA LYS A 45 -3.17 -13.95 -8.93
C LYS A 45 -2.01 -13.51 -8.03
N TYR A 46 -2.03 -12.24 -7.61
CA TYR A 46 -1.10 -11.70 -6.60
C TYR A 46 0.36 -11.45 -7.08
N ILE A 47 0.58 -11.27 -8.38
CA ILE A 47 1.92 -10.93 -8.94
C ILE A 47 2.23 -9.44 -8.79
N ILE A 48 1.49 -8.56 -9.45
CA ILE A 48 1.70 -7.10 -9.36
C ILE A 48 0.65 -6.51 -8.40
N PRO A 49 1.01 -5.57 -7.50
CA PRO A 49 2.34 -4.99 -7.30
C PRO A 49 3.23 -5.79 -6.30
N TYR A 50 2.80 -6.98 -5.87
CA TYR A 50 3.40 -7.68 -4.73
C TYR A 50 4.79 -8.26 -4.99
N THR A 51 5.05 -8.86 -6.14
CA THR A 51 6.38 -9.33 -6.54
C THR A 51 7.37 -8.16 -6.57
N PRO A 52 7.08 -7.03 -7.25
CA PRO A 52 7.95 -5.84 -7.20
C PRO A 52 8.16 -5.28 -5.78
N ILE A 53 7.10 -5.21 -4.95
CA ILE A 53 7.22 -4.80 -3.54
C ILE A 53 8.16 -5.74 -2.76
N CYS A 54 8.02 -7.06 -2.94
CA CYS A 54 8.83 -8.06 -2.26
C CYS A 54 10.31 -7.92 -2.65
N ILE A 55 10.61 -7.79 -3.94
CA ILE A 55 11.97 -7.58 -4.45
C ILE A 55 12.56 -6.29 -3.85
N ALA A 56 11.80 -5.19 -3.89
CA ALA A 56 12.22 -3.89 -3.36
C ALA A 56 12.53 -3.95 -1.85
N LEU A 57 11.69 -4.61 -1.07
CA LEU A 57 11.86 -4.78 0.38
C LEU A 57 13.07 -5.64 0.73
N ILE A 58 13.20 -6.80 0.09
CA ILE A 58 14.32 -7.73 0.34
C ILE A 58 15.64 -7.07 -0.04
N ALA A 59 15.73 -6.47 -1.23
CA ALA A 59 16.95 -5.81 -1.69
C ALA A 59 17.33 -4.62 -0.79
N SER A 60 16.38 -3.75 -0.48
CA SER A 60 16.61 -2.59 0.40
C SER A 60 17.01 -3.02 1.82
N ALA A 61 16.36 -4.05 2.38
CA ALA A 61 16.71 -4.59 3.69
C ALA A 61 18.08 -5.27 3.68
N ALA A 62 18.43 -6.01 2.62
CA ALA A 62 19.70 -6.70 2.48
C ALA A 62 20.88 -5.72 2.38
N LEU A 63 20.71 -4.63 1.64
CA LEU A 63 21.70 -3.56 1.46
C LEU A 63 21.76 -2.59 2.65
N MET A 64 20.77 -2.63 3.55
CA MET A 64 20.66 -1.70 4.68
C MET A 64 21.91 -1.63 5.57
N PRO A 65 22.60 -2.74 5.94
CA PRO A 65 23.82 -2.64 6.76
C PRO A 65 24.96 -1.88 6.07
N LEU A 66 25.10 -2.07 4.75
CA LEU A 66 26.09 -1.36 3.94
C LEU A 66 25.74 0.14 3.88
N ILE A 67 24.50 0.46 3.55
CA ILE A 67 24.00 1.84 3.51
C ILE A 67 24.13 2.50 4.88
N PHE A 68 23.90 1.78 5.97
CA PHE A 68 24.11 2.29 7.32
C PHE A 68 25.57 2.67 7.58
N LYS A 69 26.53 1.88 7.08
CA LYS A 69 27.96 2.20 7.19
C LYS A 69 28.33 3.46 6.40
N LEU A 70 27.75 3.64 5.21
CA LEU A 70 28.07 4.74 4.29
C LEU A 70 27.37 6.05 4.67
N CYS A 71 26.05 6.00 4.91
CA CYS A 71 25.19 7.19 5.01
C CYS A 71 24.80 7.56 6.45
N LYS A 72 25.04 6.68 7.44
CA LYS A 72 24.77 6.90 8.88
C LYS A 72 23.36 7.46 9.13
N SER A 73 23.24 8.74 9.47
CA SER A 73 21.96 9.40 9.78
C SER A 73 20.99 9.46 8.60
N TYR A 74 21.49 9.39 7.36
CA TYR A 74 20.69 9.40 6.14
C TYR A 74 20.27 8.01 5.66
N THR A 75 20.51 6.96 6.45
CA THR A 75 20.19 5.58 6.05
C THR A 75 18.74 5.42 5.65
N LEU A 76 17.78 5.89 6.46
CA LEU A 76 16.36 5.70 6.20
C LEU A 76 15.91 6.39 4.89
N PRO A 77 16.18 7.68 4.65
CA PRO A 77 15.89 8.30 3.36
C PRO A 77 16.51 7.55 2.17
N VAL A 78 17.76 7.12 2.27
CA VAL A 78 18.47 6.44 1.17
C VAL A 78 17.84 5.07 0.87
N VAL A 79 17.54 4.25 1.89
CA VAL A 79 16.87 2.95 1.67
C VAL A 79 15.44 3.12 1.20
N SER A 80 14.74 4.17 1.63
CA SER A 80 13.38 4.48 1.16
C SER A 80 13.37 4.84 -0.32
N ILE A 81 14.29 5.71 -0.76
CA ILE A 81 14.43 6.07 -2.18
C ILE A 81 14.81 4.82 -3.00
N LEU A 82 15.77 4.04 -2.52
CA LEU A 82 16.17 2.79 -3.17
C LEU A 82 14.98 1.82 -3.32
N GLY A 83 14.20 1.62 -2.25
CA GLY A 83 13.03 0.76 -2.27
C GLY A 83 11.98 1.22 -3.27
N ILE A 84 11.67 2.52 -3.31
CA ILE A 84 10.72 3.09 -4.28
C ILE A 84 11.24 2.92 -5.71
N LEU A 85 12.52 3.21 -5.98
CA LEU A 85 13.09 3.07 -7.31
C LEU A 85 13.12 1.61 -7.79
N LEU A 86 13.50 0.69 -6.91
CA LEU A 86 13.46 -0.75 -7.24
C LEU A 86 12.02 -1.19 -7.53
N PHE A 87 11.06 -0.80 -6.70
CA PHE A 87 9.65 -1.08 -6.94
C PHE A 87 9.24 -0.59 -8.33
N LEU A 88 9.45 0.69 -8.66
CA LEU A 88 9.05 1.26 -9.94
C LEU A 88 9.72 0.58 -11.14
N VAL A 89 11.00 0.22 -11.04
CA VAL A 89 11.74 -0.46 -12.12
C VAL A 89 11.19 -1.87 -12.36
N PHE A 90 10.98 -2.65 -11.29
CA PHE A 90 10.46 -4.00 -11.43
C PHE A 90 8.99 -3.99 -11.85
N GLU A 91 8.17 -3.11 -11.28
CA GLU A 91 6.78 -2.89 -11.68
C GLU A 91 6.70 -2.61 -13.17
N PHE A 92 7.44 -1.61 -13.66
CA PHE A 92 7.47 -1.25 -15.08
C PHE A 92 7.87 -2.44 -15.97
N GLY A 93 8.83 -3.26 -15.53
CA GLY A 93 9.24 -4.46 -16.26
C GLY A 93 8.14 -5.52 -16.34
N PHE A 94 7.43 -5.77 -15.24
CA PHE A 94 6.31 -6.72 -15.20
C PHE A 94 5.10 -6.20 -16.00
N GLU A 95 4.84 -4.89 -16.02
CA GLU A 95 3.75 -4.28 -16.79
C GLU A 95 3.87 -4.53 -18.31
N GLN A 96 5.09 -4.73 -18.83
CA GLN A 96 5.32 -5.02 -20.25
C GLN A 96 4.96 -6.45 -20.67
N ILE A 97 4.63 -7.33 -19.72
CA ILE A 97 4.25 -8.72 -19.99
C ILE A 97 2.87 -8.73 -20.67
N LYS A 98 2.72 -9.55 -21.70
CA LYS A 98 1.48 -9.67 -22.47
C LYS A 98 0.63 -10.84 -21.99
N VAL A 99 -0.67 -10.60 -21.83
CA VAL A 99 -1.68 -11.61 -21.50
C VAL A 99 -2.60 -11.81 -22.71
N ILE A 100 -2.86 -13.07 -23.06
CA ILE A 100 -3.76 -13.44 -24.16
C ILE A 100 -5.00 -14.14 -23.59
N GLU A 101 -6.18 -13.61 -23.90
CA GLU A 101 -7.47 -14.22 -23.64
C GLU A 101 -8.21 -14.46 -24.96
N GLY A 102 -8.29 -15.72 -25.40
CA GLY A 102 -8.86 -16.07 -26.70
C GLY A 102 -8.07 -15.44 -27.85
N TYR A 103 -8.67 -14.47 -28.54
CA TYR A 103 -8.05 -13.71 -29.65
C TYR A 103 -7.56 -12.31 -29.24
N VAL A 104 -7.72 -11.96 -27.96
CA VAL A 104 -7.40 -10.64 -27.44
C VAL A 104 -6.03 -10.67 -26.76
N GLU A 105 -5.14 -9.78 -27.17
CA GLU A 105 -3.87 -9.49 -26.50
C GLU A 105 -4.01 -8.21 -25.68
N MET A 106 -3.61 -8.25 -24.41
CA MET A 106 -3.58 -7.07 -23.55
C MET A 106 -2.36 -7.06 -22.61
N PRO A 107 -1.86 -5.89 -22.21
CA PRO A 107 -0.83 -5.78 -21.18
C PRO A 107 -1.28 -6.38 -19.85
N LEU A 108 -0.33 -6.92 -19.06
CA LEU A 108 -0.58 -7.51 -17.74
C LEU A 108 -1.29 -6.53 -16.81
N GLU A 109 -0.91 -5.25 -16.85
CA GLU A 109 -1.56 -4.18 -16.09
C GLU A 109 -3.04 -4.00 -16.42
N SER A 110 -3.41 -4.13 -17.70
CA SER A 110 -4.78 -3.96 -18.19
C SER A 110 -5.64 -5.16 -17.78
N TRP A 111 -5.04 -6.36 -17.84
CA TRP A 111 -5.64 -7.57 -17.31
C TRP A 111 -5.92 -7.45 -15.80
N GLN A 112 -4.96 -6.95 -15.02
CA GLN A 112 -5.16 -6.75 -13.60
C GLN A 112 -6.20 -5.70 -13.26
N LEU A 113 -6.23 -4.61 -14.01
CA LEU A 113 -7.26 -3.61 -13.84
C LEU A 113 -8.64 -4.20 -14.10
N SER A 114 -8.79 -5.09 -15.09
CA SER A 114 -10.05 -5.81 -15.36
C SER A 114 -10.58 -6.58 -14.15
N LEU A 115 -9.68 -7.18 -13.37
CA LEU A 115 -10.02 -7.93 -12.16
C LEU A 115 -10.48 -7.01 -11.02
N CYS A 116 -10.15 -5.72 -11.07
CA CYS A 116 -10.53 -4.72 -10.07
C CYS A 116 -11.75 -3.87 -10.49
N MET A 117 -11.92 -3.61 -11.79
CA MET A 117 -13.06 -2.93 -12.40
C MET A 117 -14.17 -3.92 -12.74
N ALA A 118 -14.79 -4.52 -11.72
CA ALA A 118 -15.77 -5.58 -11.91
C ALA A 118 -17.21 -5.08 -12.23
N THR A 119 -17.46 -3.77 -12.34
CA THR A 119 -18.82 -3.25 -12.56
C THR A 119 -19.11 -2.99 -14.04
N PRO A 120 -20.24 -3.46 -14.61
CA PRO A 120 -20.63 -3.17 -15.99
C PRO A 120 -20.77 -1.67 -16.27
N GLU A 121 -21.10 -0.85 -15.27
CA GLU A 121 -21.18 0.61 -15.41
C GLU A 121 -19.80 1.23 -15.69
N VAL A 122 -18.77 0.82 -14.95
CA VAL A 122 -17.40 1.29 -15.15
C VAL A 122 -16.80 0.72 -16.44
N LEU A 123 -17.09 -0.54 -16.76
CA LEU A 123 -16.69 -1.13 -18.05
C LEU A 123 -17.36 -0.45 -19.26
N ARG A 124 -18.56 0.13 -19.07
CA ARG A 124 -19.23 0.93 -20.11
C ARG A 124 -18.66 2.35 -20.22
N SER A 125 -18.17 2.94 -19.13
CA SER A 125 -17.58 4.29 -19.14
C SER A 125 -16.12 4.29 -19.60
N VAL A 126 -15.30 3.38 -19.06
CA VAL A 126 -13.87 3.21 -19.39
C VAL A 126 -13.67 2.44 -20.71
N GLY A 127 -14.68 1.67 -21.13
CA GLY A 127 -14.58 0.72 -22.23
C GLY A 127 -14.11 -0.67 -21.80
N GLN A 128 -13.99 -1.61 -22.74
CA GLN A 128 -13.44 -2.94 -22.45
C GLN A 128 -12.05 -2.83 -21.80
N PRO A 129 -11.65 -3.76 -20.91
CA PRO A 129 -10.38 -3.68 -20.17
C PRO A 129 -9.12 -3.57 -21.03
N ILE A 130 -9.20 -3.95 -22.32
CA ILE A 130 -8.20 -3.70 -23.36
C ILE A 130 -7.82 -2.20 -23.45
N TYR A 131 -8.75 -1.29 -23.16
CA TYR A 131 -8.55 0.16 -23.23
C TYR A 131 -7.99 0.77 -21.94
N ALA A 132 -7.81 -0.01 -20.88
CA ALA A 132 -7.18 0.41 -19.63
C ALA A 132 -5.78 1.03 -19.86
N ALA A 133 -5.03 0.49 -20.83
CA ALA A 133 -3.73 0.99 -21.26
C ALA A 133 -3.75 2.49 -21.65
N ASN A 134 -4.92 3.06 -21.97
CA ASN A 134 -5.06 4.45 -22.41
C ASN A 134 -5.22 5.45 -21.26
N ASN A 135 -5.37 5.02 -20.00
CA ASN A 135 -5.48 5.92 -18.85
C ASN A 135 -4.47 5.57 -17.74
N PRO A 136 -3.19 5.96 -17.86
CA PRO A 136 -2.14 5.58 -16.91
C PRO A 136 -2.39 6.05 -15.46
N ALA A 137 -3.36 6.93 -15.25
CA ALA A 137 -3.71 7.46 -13.95
C ALA A 137 -4.32 6.39 -13.01
N PHE A 138 -4.87 5.28 -13.53
CA PHE A 138 -5.40 4.19 -12.69
C PHE A 138 -4.34 3.57 -11.76
N LYS A 139 -3.06 3.64 -12.15
CA LYS A 139 -1.92 3.10 -11.39
C LYS A 139 -1.70 3.81 -10.07
N PHE A 140 -2.18 5.05 -9.97
CA PHE A 140 -1.98 5.89 -8.79
C PHE A 140 -2.45 5.19 -7.50
N HIS A 141 -3.60 4.51 -7.54
CA HIS A 141 -4.16 3.80 -6.40
C HIS A 141 -3.21 2.70 -5.89
N PHE A 142 -2.77 1.81 -6.77
CA PHE A 142 -1.90 0.69 -6.43
C PHE A 142 -0.50 1.13 -6.03
N TYR A 143 0.06 2.12 -6.73
CA TYR A 143 1.40 2.65 -6.44
C TYR A 143 1.44 3.35 -5.08
N LEU A 144 0.37 4.08 -4.74
CA LEU A 144 0.26 4.75 -3.44
C LEU A 144 0.24 3.72 -2.30
N ILE A 145 -0.50 2.61 -2.46
CA ILE A 145 -0.49 1.49 -1.50
C ILE A 145 0.92 0.90 -1.37
N ALA A 146 1.54 0.56 -2.50
CA ALA A 146 2.87 -0.04 -2.55
C ALA A 146 3.93 0.82 -1.86
N ILE A 147 3.96 2.13 -2.15
CA ILE A 147 4.91 3.07 -1.56
C ILE A 147 4.74 3.15 -0.04
N VAL A 148 3.51 3.31 0.46
CA VAL A 148 3.26 3.36 1.91
C VAL A 148 3.68 2.06 2.60
N MET A 149 3.39 0.90 1.99
CA MET A 149 3.84 -0.40 2.51
C MET A 149 5.37 -0.50 2.58
N ILE A 150 6.07 -0.09 1.52
CA ILE A 150 7.54 -0.11 1.46
C ILE A 150 8.12 0.79 2.56
N LEU A 151 7.66 2.04 2.64
CA LEU A 151 8.13 3.01 3.62
C LEU A 151 7.86 2.56 5.06
N ALA A 152 6.67 2.04 5.32
CA ALA A 152 6.26 1.51 6.62
C ALA A 152 7.17 0.36 7.07
N ALA A 153 7.36 -0.64 6.23
CA ALA A 153 8.17 -1.81 6.55
C ALA A 153 9.66 -1.46 6.71
N LEU A 154 10.21 -0.63 5.81
CA LEU A 154 11.60 -0.18 5.91
C LEU A 154 11.84 0.66 7.17
N ASN A 155 10.89 1.51 7.59
CA ASN A 155 11.01 2.26 8.84
C ASN A 155 11.03 1.34 10.07
N VAL A 156 10.26 0.26 10.07
CA VAL A 156 10.27 -0.74 11.15
C VAL A 156 11.64 -1.43 11.21
N ILE A 157 12.11 -1.97 10.09
CA ILE A 157 13.39 -2.69 10.01
C ILE A 157 14.54 -1.76 10.39
N HIS A 158 14.59 -0.57 9.79
CA HIS A 158 15.63 0.43 10.08
C HIS A 158 15.55 0.88 11.53
N GLY A 159 14.37 1.24 12.02
CA GLY A 159 14.17 1.80 13.35
C GLY A 159 14.56 0.82 14.45
N PHE A 160 14.10 -0.43 14.38
CA PHE A 160 14.51 -1.47 15.33
C PHE A 160 16.00 -1.81 15.19
N GLY A 161 16.54 -1.86 13.96
CA GLY A 161 17.96 -2.09 13.71
C GLY A 161 18.84 -1.01 14.34
N LYS A 162 18.48 0.27 14.15
CA LYS A 162 19.16 1.42 14.74
C LYS A 162 19.06 1.39 16.28
N MET A 163 17.86 1.16 16.81
CA MET A 163 17.59 1.04 18.25
C MET A 163 18.49 0.00 18.94
N ILE A 164 18.60 -1.20 18.35
CA ILE A 164 19.43 -2.29 18.88
C ILE A 164 20.92 -1.96 18.81
N ARG A 165 21.35 -1.32 17.72
CA ARG A 165 22.76 -0.96 17.49
C ARG A 165 23.23 0.16 18.40
N GLU A 166 22.41 1.20 18.58
CA GLU A 166 22.74 2.39 19.38
C GLU A 166 22.33 2.25 20.86
N ARG A 167 21.65 1.15 21.23
CA ARG A 167 21.08 0.91 22.56
C ARG A 167 20.15 2.02 23.07
N ASN A 168 19.54 2.77 22.15
CA ASN A 168 18.60 3.84 22.48
C ASN A 168 17.16 3.39 22.21
N PHE A 169 16.41 3.07 23.27
CA PHE A 169 15.06 2.52 23.19
C PHE A 169 13.93 3.56 23.22
N SER A 170 14.25 4.86 23.12
CA SER A 170 13.28 5.95 23.16
C SER A 170 12.15 5.84 22.12
N ARG A 171 12.45 5.31 20.92
CA ARG A 171 11.49 5.15 19.82
C ARG A 171 10.82 3.77 19.77
N LYS A 172 10.98 2.92 20.79
CA LYS A 172 10.44 1.55 20.77
C LYS A 172 8.93 1.51 20.54
N ARG A 173 8.17 2.32 21.29
CA ARG A 173 6.69 2.33 21.21
C ARG A 173 6.15 2.76 19.83
N PRO A 174 6.55 3.91 19.24
CA PRO A 174 6.09 4.27 17.90
C PRO A 174 6.53 3.27 16.82
N LEU A 175 7.66 2.58 16.99
CA LEU A 175 8.09 1.52 16.07
C LEU A 175 7.22 0.26 16.18
N ILE A 176 6.77 -0.12 17.38
CA ILE A 176 5.79 -1.20 17.57
C ILE A 176 4.46 -0.81 16.91
N ALA A 177 3.98 0.42 17.16
CA ALA A 177 2.76 0.91 16.53
C ALA A 177 2.84 0.89 15.00
N GLN A 178 3.97 1.30 14.42
CA GLN A 178 4.21 1.19 12.98
C GLN A 178 4.17 -0.26 12.51
N GLY A 179 4.83 -1.17 13.23
CA GLY A 179 4.84 -2.59 12.89
C GLY A 179 3.45 -3.21 12.90
N VAL A 180 2.65 -2.93 13.93
CA VAL A 180 1.26 -3.40 14.02
C VAL A 180 0.42 -2.82 12.88
N SER A 181 0.52 -1.52 12.62
CA SER A 181 -0.23 -0.88 11.54
C SER A 181 0.16 -1.42 10.16
N ALA A 182 1.46 -1.63 9.91
CA ALA A 182 1.95 -2.20 8.66
C ALA A 182 1.46 -3.63 8.46
N LEU A 183 1.51 -4.47 9.51
CA LEU A 183 1.00 -5.85 9.46
C LEU A 183 -0.50 -5.86 9.17
N LEU A 184 -1.28 -5.00 9.82
CA LEU A 184 -2.71 -4.87 9.58
C LEU A 184 -3.00 -4.43 8.13
N LEU A 185 -2.29 -3.43 7.62
CA LEU A 185 -2.42 -2.97 6.24
C LEU A 185 -2.09 -4.09 5.25
N ILE A 186 -0.97 -4.80 5.43
CA ILE A 186 -0.57 -5.94 4.58
C ILE A 186 -1.64 -7.03 4.60
N SER A 187 -2.17 -7.34 5.78
CA SER A 187 -3.21 -8.37 5.95
C SER A 187 -4.50 -7.98 5.21
N LEU A 188 -4.89 -6.71 5.28
CA LEU A 188 -6.04 -6.19 4.52
C LEU A 188 -5.77 -6.17 3.01
N CYS A 189 -4.55 -5.90 2.57
CA CYS A 189 -4.18 -5.97 1.14
C CYS A 189 -4.26 -7.42 0.61
N ILE A 190 -3.72 -8.39 1.36
CA ILE A 190 -3.85 -9.82 1.06
C ILE A 190 -5.34 -10.17 0.96
N PHE A 191 -6.10 -9.82 2.00
CA PHE A 191 -7.53 -10.12 2.07
C PHE A 191 -8.28 -9.48 0.89
N ALA A 192 -8.03 -8.21 0.58
CA ALA A 192 -8.60 -7.50 -0.56
C ALA A 192 -8.24 -8.16 -1.91
N CYS A 193 -7.05 -8.73 -2.07
CA CYS A 193 -6.70 -9.41 -3.32
C CYS A 193 -7.41 -10.74 -3.51
N PHE A 194 -7.71 -11.46 -2.44
CA PHE A 194 -8.43 -12.73 -2.53
C PHE A 194 -9.95 -12.53 -2.60
N THR A 195 -10.47 -11.46 -2.02
CA THR A 195 -11.92 -11.27 -1.88
C THR A 195 -12.48 -10.05 -2.57
N ALA A 196 -11.64 -9.12 -3.05
CA ALA A 196 -11.96 -7.81 -3.64
C ALA A 196 -13.27 -7.25 -3.06
N PHE A 197 -13.22 -7.10 -1.72
CA PHE A 197 -14.31 -7.23 -0.76
C PHE A 197 -15.72 -7.32 -1.34
N TYR A 198 -16.03 -8.52 -1.83
CA TYR A 198 -17.32 -9.06 -2.26
C TYR A 198 -18.23 -8.07 -2.97
N ARG A 199 -17.67 -7.39 -3.98
CA ARG A 199 -18.39 -6.53 -4.91
C ARG A 199 -19.24 -7.38 -5.86
N ASN A 200 -20.48 -6.96 -6.11
CA ASN A 200 -21.41 -7.62 -7.03
C ASN A 200 -21.32 -7.09 -8.46
N GLY A 201 -20.27 -6.32 -8.77
CA GLY A 201 -20.19 -5.61 -10.03
C GLY A 201 -21.16 -4.43 -10.13
N THR A 202 -21.50 -3.77 -9.02
CA THR A 202 -22.35 -2.57 -9.02
C THR A 202 -21.68 -1.43 -8.27
N LEU A 203 -22.00 -0.17 -8.62
CA LEU A 203 -21.52 1.01 -7.90
C LEU A 203 -22.00 1.04 -6.44
N HIS A 204 -23.21 0.55 -6.19
CA HIS A 204 -23.70 0.29 -4.83
C HIS A 204 -23.08 -1.00 -4.32
N ILE A 205 -22.28 -0.89 -3.25
CA ILE A 205 -21.63 -2.05 -2.65
C ILE A 205 -22.40 -2.52 -1.41
N PRO A 206 -22.37 -3.82 -1.08
CA PRO A 206 -22.96 -4.32 0.16
C PRO A 206 -22.39 -3.64 1.40
N SER A 207 -23.18 -3.52 2.47
CA SER A 207 -22.76 -2.82 3.71
C SER A 207 -21.48 -3.40 4.32
N LEU A 208 -21.27 -4.71 4.21
CA LEU A 208 -20.04 -5.35 4.65
C LEU A 208 -18.82 -4.87 3.83
N SER A 209 -18.97 -4.77 2.51
CA SER A 209 -17.94 -4.26 1.61
C SER A 209 -17.63 -2.79 1.91
N ALA A 210 -18.65 -1.97 2.14
CA ALA A 210 -18.50 -0.58 2.54
C ALA A 210 -17.70 -0.43 3.85
N LEU A 211 -18.03 -1.23 4.87
CA LEU A 211 -17.31 -1.24 6.14
C LEU A 211 -15.84 -1.64 5.96
N LEU A 212 -15.57 -2.69 5.17
CA LEU A 212 -14.22 -3.18 4.90
C LEU A 212 -13.39 -2.17 4.08
N MET A 213 -14.00 -1.49 3.11
CA MET A 213 -13.35 -0.43 2.32
C MET A 213 -13.04 0.80 3.17
N ALA A 214 -14.01 1.29 3.95
CA ALA A 214 -13.80 2.39 4.89
C ALA A 214 -12.70 2.06 5.92
N GLY A 215 -12.73 0.84 6.46
CA GLY A 215 -11.70 0.33 7.36
C GLY A 215 -10.32 0.26 6.72
N PHE A 216 -10.24 -0.24 5.48
CA PHE A 216 -8.99 -0.29 4.71
C PHE A 216 -8.39 1.11 4.50
N PHE A 217 -9.18 2.07 4.03
CA PHE A 217 -8.72 3.45 3.81
C PHE A 217 -8.31 4.13 5.12
N THR A 218 -9.03 3.87 6.20
CA THR A 218 -8.68 4.38 7.53
C THR A 218 -7.33 3.83 8.01
N VAL A 219 -7.12 2.50 7.93
CA VAL A 219 -5.85 1.86 8.32
C VAL A 219 -4.70 2.31 7.41
N PHE A 220 -4.97 2.50 6.13
CA PHE A 220 -4.02 3.04 5.17
C PHE A 220 -3.50 4.42 5.59
N GLY A 221 -4.42 5.36 5.86
CA GLY A 221 -4.09 6.68 6.39
C GLY A 221 -3.34 6.63 7.72
N ILE A 222 -3.81 5.83 8.68
CA ILE A 222 -3.17 5.66 9.99
C ILE A 222 -1.73 5.13 9.83
N THR A 223 -1.49 4.20 8.91
CA THR A 223 -0.16 3.63 8.67
C THR A 223 0.83 4.69 8.16
N ALA A 224 0.39 5.57 7.26
CA ALA A 224 1.18 6.70 6.79
C ALA A 224 1.38 7.75 7.89
N GLY A 225 0.33 8.02 8.68
CA GLY A 225 0.38 8.94 9.81
C GLY A 225 1.37 8.50 10.89
N ILE A 226 1.31 7.25 11.34
CA ILE A 226 2.25 6.67 12.32
C ILE A 226 3.67 6.68 11.75
N TYR A 227 3.85 6.48 10.44
CA TYR A 227 5.17 6.53 9.82
C TYR A 227 5.77 7.93 9.99
N THR A 228 5.01 8.96 9.63
CA THR A 228 5.37 10.37 9.81
C THR A 228 5.58 10.69 11.31
N GLY A 229 4.71 10.21 12.19
CA GLY A 229 4.82 10.41 13.64
C GLY A 229 6.03 9.73 14.27
N SER A 230 6.43 8.57 13.76
CA SER A 230 7.64 7.89 14.17
C SER A 230 8.88 8.71 13.83
N LEU A 231 8.92 9.34 12.64
CA LEU A 231 10.03 10.20 12.22
C LEU A 231 10.19 11.45 13.09
N PHE A 232 9.07 12.06 13.47
CA PHE A 232 9.04 13.29 14.27
C PHE A 232 8.88 13.05 15.78
N TYR A 233 9.00 11.80 16.23
CA TYR A 233 8.84 11.45 17.63
C TYR A 233 9.86 12.19 18.52
N GLY A 234 9.38 12.73 19.65
CA GLY A 234 10.20 13.52 20.58
C GLY A 234 10.45 14.98 20.16
N ARG A 235 9.86 15.44 19.06
CA ARG A 235 9.83 16.87 18.67
C ARG A 235 8.67 17.61 19.33
N SER A 236 8.47 18.88 18.98
CA SER A 236 7.37 19.69 19.53
C SER A 236 6.00 19.08 19.19
N PRO A 237 4.93 19.42 19.93
CA PRO A 237 3.61 18.81 19.75
C PRO A 237 3.07 18.89 18.31
N LEU A 238 3.37 19.98 17.60
CA LEU A 238 3.00 20.15 16.19
C LEU A 238 3.56 19.02 15.32
N PHE A 239 4.87 18.76 15.42
CA PHE A 239 5.54 17.75 14.62
C PHE A 239 5.23 16.33 15.08
N ALA A 240 5.04 16.12 16.39
CA ALA A 240 4.84 14.79 16.94
C ALA A 240 3.39 14.30 16.88
N LYS A 241 2.40 15.20 16.74
CA LYS A 241 0.95 14.88 16.77
C LYS A 241 0.18 15.41 15.57
N THR A 242 0.28 16.70 15.29
CA THR A 242 -0.54 17.37 14.26
C THR A 242 -0.11 17.01 12.85
N ILE A 243 1.19 17.09 12.54
CA ILE A 243 1.70 16.71 11.20
C ILE A 243 1.39 15.24 10.86
N PRO A 244 1.58 14.26 11.78
CA PRO A 244 1.13 12.88 11.57
C PRO A 244 -0.36 12.75 11.25
N ALA A 245 -1.22 13.47 11.98
CA ALA A 245 -2.66 13.47 11.75
C ALA A 245 -3.04 14.04 10.38
N LEU A 246 -2.43 15.18 9.99
CA LEU A 246 -2.61 15.77 8.66
C LEU A 246 -2.09 14.84 7.56
N SER A 247 -0.95 14.18 7.79
CA SER A 247 -0.38 13.20 6.89
C SER A 247 -1.33 12.01 6.69
N ALA A 248 -1.97 11.52 7.75
CA ALA A 248 -2.95 10.45 7.65
C ALA A 248 -4.15 10.87 6.81
N SER A 249 -4.80 11.99 7.14
CA SER A 249 -5.95 12.49 6.37
C SER A 249 -5.59 12.78 4.92
N LEU A 250 -4.45 13.40 4.64
CA LEU A 250 -3.99 13.66 3.27
C LEU A 250 -3.79 12.35 2.51
N THR A 251 -3.16 11.35 3.13
CA THR A 251 -2.90 10.06 2.47
C THR A 251 -4.20 9.30 2.19
N THR A 252 -5.17 9.35 3.12
CA THR A 252 -6.53 8.81 2.90
C THR A 252 -7.27 9.56 1.80
N PHE A 253 -7.18 10.89 1.74
CA PHE A 253 -7.76 11.68 0.67
C PHE A 253 -7.16 11.31 -0.69
N LEU A 254 -5.83 11.17 -0.78
CA LEU A 254 -5.18 10.71 -2.00
C LEU A 254 -5.65 9.31 -2.40
N MET A 255 -5.92 8.41 -1.44
CA MET A 255 -6.51 7.10 -1.76
C MET A 255 -7.86 7.22 -2.46
N TYR A 256 -8.74 8.11 -1.98
CA TYR A 256 -10.01 8.43 -2.63
C TYR A 256 -9.83 9.07 -4.01
N VAL A 257 -8.86 9.97 -4.18
CA VAL A 257 -8.50 10.50 -5.51
C VAL A 257 -8.06 9.35 -6.43
N GLY A 258 -7.28 8.41 -5.92
CA GLY A 258 -6.88 7.22 -6.66
C GLY A 258 -8.07 6.33 -7.05
N GLU A 259 -9.03 6.12 -6.16
CA GLU A 259 -10.27 5.41 -6.47
C GLU A 259 -11.10 6.15 -7.53
N LEU A 260 -11.24 7.47 -7.40
CA LEU A 260 -11.97 8.30 -8.37
C LEU A 260 -11.39 8.18 -9.77
N VAL A 261 -10.06 8.21 -9.87
CA VAL A 261 -9.34 8.04 -11.14
C VAL A 261 -9.47 6.60 -11.66
N LEU A 262 -9.38 5.60 -10.77
CA LEU A 262 -9.56 4.19 -11.08
C LEU A 262 -10.96 3.87 -11.63
N MET A 263 -11.97 4.61 -11.17
CA MET A 263 -13.39 4.43 -11.47
C MET A 263 -13.94 5.51 -12.41
N ASP A 264 -13.08 6.22 -13.15
CA ASP A 264 -13.48 7.16 -14.21
C ASP A 264 -14.40 8.30 -13.75
N GLY A 265 -14.07 8.88 -12.59
CA GLY A 265 -14.77 10.05 -12.06
C GLY A 265 -15.96 9.74 -11.16
N VAL A 266 -16.22 8.47 -10.84
CA VAL A 266 -17.21 8.06 -9.82
C VAL A 266 -16.54 7.33 -8.64
N LEU A 267 -17.20 7.28 -7.50
CA LEU A 267 -16.76 6.53 -6.31
C LEU A 267 -17.77 5.44 -5.96
N PHE A 268 -17.31 4.43 -5.22
CA PHE A 268 -18.24 3.43 -4.70
C PHE A 268 -19.23 4.05 -3.70
N ILE A 269 -20.50 3.67 -3.84
CA ILE A 269 -21.57 4.19 -2.99
C ILE A 269 -21.79 3.21 -1.83
N TYR A 270 -21.47 3.66 -0.62
CA TYR A 270 -21.45 2.83 0.59
C TYR A 270 -22.84 2.49 1.15
N GLY A 271 -23.90 3.19 0.70
CA GLY A 271 -25.25 3.02 1.23
C GLY A 271 -26.28 3.89 0.50
N GLN A 272 -27.44 4.09 1.14
CA GLN A 272 -28.54 4.91 0.59
C GLN A 272 -28.81 6.12 1.48
N GLY A 273 -29.20 7.24 0.88
CA GLY A 273 -29.52 8.49 1.59
C GLY A 273 -28.39 9.52 1.59
N PHE A 274 -28.67 10.71 2.13
CA PHE A 274 -27.80 11.90 2.04
C PHE A 274 -26.36 11.65 2.54
N PHE A 275 -26.18 10.85 3.60
CA PHE A 275 -24.86 10.57 4.16
C PHE A 275 -23.93 9.81 3.22
N PHE A 276 -24.48 9.04 2.28
CA PHE A 276 -23.75 8.22 1.32
C PHE A 276 -23.82 8.77 -0.12
N ALA A 277 -24.61 9.81 -0.34
CA ALA A 277 -24.71 10.48 -1.63
C ALA A 277 -23.53 11.43 -1.82
N SER A 278 -23.02 11.53 -3.06
CA SER A 278 -22.03 12.54 -3.44
C SER A 278 -22.61 13.94 -3.22
N LEU A 279 -21.78 14.87 -2.75
CA LEU A 279 -22.17 16.27 -2.63
C LEU A 279 -22.28 16.90 -4.04
N GLU A 280 -23.19 17.87 -4.22
CA GLU A 280 -23.42 18.49 -5.54
C GLU A 280 -22.15 19.12 -6.16
N ILE A 281 -21.22 19.56 -5.31
CA ILE A 281 -20.01 20.30 -5.71
C ILE A 281 -18.79 19.38 -5.82
N ILE A 282 -18.74 18.28 -5.06
CA ILE A 282 -17.58 17.38 -5.00
C ILE A 282 -18.02 15.92 -5.04
N PRO A 283 -17.26 15.03 -5.71
CA PRO A 283 -17.64 13.63 -5.87
C PRO A 283 -17.62 12.82 -4.56
N LEU A 284 -17.13 13.41 -3.46
CA LEU A 284 -17.07 12.80 -2.14
C LEU A 284 -18.42 12.89 -1.42
N SER A 285 -18.79 11.80 -0.75
CA SER A 285 -19.93 11.76 0.18
C SER A 285 -19.53 12.24 1.59
N PRO A 286 -20.49 12.63 2.45
CA PRO A 286 -20.22 12.86 3.86
C PRO A 286 -19.55 11.68 4.58
N ALA A 287 -19.87 10.44 4.19
CA ALA A 287 -19.19 9.24 4.68
C ALA A 287 -17.70 9.24 4.34
N ASP A 288 -17.33 9.59 3.11
CA ASP A 288 -15.93 9.62 2.68
C ASP A 288 -15.13 10.68 3.44
N LEU A 289 -15.72 11.86 3.65
CA LEU A 289 -15.12 12.91 4.48
C LEU A 289 -14.90 12.43 5.92
N LEU A 290 -15.82 11.64 6.47
CA LEU A 290 -15.67 11.06 7.80
C LEU A 290 -14.52 10.05 7.85
N VAL A 291 -14.33 9.22 6.81
CA VAL A 291 -13.17 8.31 6.73
C VAL A 291 -11.86 9.10 6.66
N ILE A 292 -11.81 10.14 5.82
CA ILE A 292 -10.62 11.00 5.64
C ILE A 292 -10.26 11.69 6.96
N LEU A 293 -11.20 12.41 7.58
CA LEU A 293 -10.95 13.14 8.82
C LEU A 293 -10.76 12.19 10.00
N GLY A 294 -11.52 11.10 10.04
CA GLY A 294 -11.43 10.06 11.06
C GLY A 294 -10.05 9.42 11.12
N SER A 295 -9.43 9.12 9.97
CA SER A 295 -8.06 8.60 9.93
C SER A 295 -7.04 9.55 10.60
N GLY A 296 -7.20 10.86 10.40
CA GLY A 296 -6.37 11.89 11.03
C GLY A 296 -6.63 12.02 12.53
N VAL A 297 -7.89 12.05 12.95
CA VAL A 297 -8.28 12.12 14.37
C VAL A 297 -7.76 10.91 15.14
N ILE A 298 -7.94 9.69 14.61
CA ILE A 298 -7.43 8.47 15.23
C ILE A 298 -5.90 8.54 15.34
N THR A 299 -5.22 8.96 14.27
CA THR A 299 -3.75 9.13 14.29
C THR A 299 -3.31 10.14 15.35
N TYR A 300 -4.00 11.27 15.47
CA TYR A 300 -3.70 12.28 16.48
C TYR A 300 -3.79 11.70 17.89
N ILE A 301 -4.88 10.97 18.18
CA ILE A 301 -5.11 10.31 19.47
C ILE A 301 -4.02 9.27 19.74
N LEU A 302 -3.73 8.39 18.77
CA LEU A 302 -2.69 7.37 18.90
C LEU A 302 -1.33 7.99 19.22
N MET A 303 -0.92 9.01 18.44
CA MET A 303 0.35 9.70 18.68
C MET A 303 0.37 10.45 20.02
N HIS A 304 -0.76 11.03 20.43
CA HIS A 304 -0.89 11.66 21.74
C HIS A 304 -0.65 10.66 22.87
N THR A 305 -1.32 9.51 22.81
CA THR A 305 -1.23 8.43 23.80
C THR A 305 0.18 7.85 23.85
N LEU A 306 0.80 7.59 22.70
CA LEU A 306 2.18 7.08 22.62
C LEU A 306 3.19 8.03 23.28
N ILE A 307 2.99 9.34 23.13
CA ILE A 307 3.86 10.37 23.74
C ILE A 307 3.60 10.52 25.24
N GLN A 308 2.34 10.48 25.69
CA GLN A 308 2.00 10.62 27.10
C GLN A 308 2.63 9.52 27.95
N TYR A 309 2.44 8.25 27.55
CA TYR A 309 3.04 7.13 28.27
C TYR A 309 4.57 7.20 28.30
N SER A 310 5.21 7.92 27.38
CA SER A 310 6.68 8.05 27.34
C SER A 310 7.24 9.02 28.38
N LYS A 311 6.37 9.79 29.05
CA LYS A 311 6.75 10.69 30.15
C LYS A 311 6.60 10.03 31.52
N GLU A 312 5.95 8.86 31.58
CA GLU A 312 5.82 7.98 32.74
C GLU A 312 6.92 6.91 32.72
#